data_AF-B2B9Q0-F1
#
_entry.id   AF-B2B9Q0-F1
#
_cell.length_a   1.000
_cell.length_b   1.000
_cell.length_c   1.000
_cell.angle_alpha   90.00
_cell.angle_beta   90.00
_cell.angle_gamma   90.00
#
_symmetry.space_group_name_H-M   'P 1'
#
loop_
_entity.id
_entity.type
_entity.pdbx_description
1 polymer ?
#
loop_
_entity_poly.entity_id
_entity_poly.type
_entity_poly.pdbx_seq_one_letter_code
_entity_poly.pdbx_strand_id
1 'polypeptide(L)'
;LSQFYISLASILIVVALQNFRIELPIRSTKVRGMNNVFPIRLLYTGGLPVLFAFTVVANIQVVGYLIHSVLSKLGTSLIVISIIGNYVYNPSSNELDL
;
A
#
# COMPACT_ATOMS: atom_id res chain seq x y z
N LEU A 1 -14.71 -12.84 15.12
CA LEU A 1 -13.73 -12.76 16.23
C LEU A 1 -12.28 -12.74 15.73
N SER A 2 -11.89 -13.62 14.80
CA SER A 2 -10.54 -13.64 14.19
C SER A 2 -10.12 -12.31 13.53
N GLN A 3 -11.02 -11.66 12.78
CA GLN A 3 -10.76 -10.36 12.14
C GLN A 3 -10.37 -9.25 13.13
N PHE A 4 -10.98 -9.26 14.33
CA PHE A 4 -10.66 -8.30 15.39
C PHE A 4 -9.24 -8.50 15.94
N TYR A 5 -8.81 -9.75 16.11
CA TYR A 5 -7.43 -10.05 16.53
C TYR A 5 -6.41 -9.62 15.47
N ILE A 6 -6.72 -9.82 14.18
CA ILE A 6 -5.85 -9.43 13.06
C ILE A 6 -5.70 -7.91 12.99
N SER A 7 -6.79 -7.14 13.11
CA SER A 7 -6.71 -5.68 13.07
C SER A 7 -5.98 -5.10 14.28
N LEU A 8 -6.20 -5.66 15.47
CA LEU A 8 -5.48 -5.22 16.68
C LEU A 8 -3.97 -5.51 16.55
N ALA A 9 -3.61 -6.70 16.07
CA ALA A 9 -2.22 -7.07 15.84
C ALA A 9 -1.55 -6.16 14.80
N SER A 10 -2.22 -5.86 13.68
CA SER A 10 -1.66 -5.00 12.63
C SER A 10 -1.42 -3.57 13.11
N ILE A 11 -2.36 -3.00 13.88
CA ILE A 11 -2.20 -1.66 14.46
C ILE A 11 -1.01 -1.61 15.43
N LEU A 12 -0.89 -2.60 16.34
CA LEU A 12 0.23 -2.65 17.29
C LEU A 12 1.59 -2.75 16.57
N ILE A 13 1.67 -3.58 15.53
CA ILE A 13 2.87 -3.74 14.70
C ILE A 13 3.23 -2.42 14.02
N VAL A 14 2.28 -1.75 13.38
CA VAL A 14 2.53 -0.49 12.67
C VAL A 14 2.98 0.60 13.64
N VAL A 15 2.36 0.72 14.82
CA VAL A 15 2.78 1.70 15.83
C VAL A 15 4.18 1.40 16.34
N ALA A 16 4.52 0.13 16.62
CA ALA A 16 5.87 -0.25 17.04
C ALA A 16 6.90 0.12 15.96
N LEU A 17 6.57 -0.13 14.69
CA LEU A 17 7.42 0.20 13.55
C LEU A 17 7.58 1.72 13.38
N GLN A 18 6.49 2.50 13.48
CA GLN A 18 6.50 3.96 13.30
C GLN A 18 7.40 4.70 14.31
N ASN A 19 7.63 4.09 15.49
CA ASN A 19 8.47 4.66 16.54
C ASN A 19 9.98 4.51 16.29
N PHE A 20 10.41 3.71 15.31
CA PHE A 20 11.83 3.62 14.96
C PHE A 20 12.33 4.94 14.37
N ARG A 21 13.19 5.62 15.15
CA ARG A 21 13.94 6.80 14.75
C ARG A 21 15.43 6.53 14.88
N ILE A 22 16.17 6.93 13.85
CA ILE A 22 17.63 6.86 13.85
C ILE A 22 18.13 8.23 14.30
N GLU A 23 18.81 8.28 15.44
CA GLU A 23 19.33 9.53 15.99
C GLU A 23 20.74 9.77 15.46
N LEU A 24 20.90 10.76 14.57
CA LEU A 24 22.20 11.12 14.01
C LEU A 24 22.81 12.26 14.82
N PRO A 25 24.01 12.11 15.42
CA PRO A 25 24.67 13.20 16.12
C PRO A 25 25.31 14.17 15.11
N ILE A 26 25.01 15.46 15.25
CA ILE A 26 25.57 16.55 14.44
C ILE A 26 26.36 17.49 15.36
N ARG A 27 27.61 17.75 14.99
CA ARG A 27 28.49 18.70 15.68
C ARG A 27 28.55 20.01 14.88
N SER A 28 28.46 21.15 15.57
CA SER A 28 28.69 22.45 14.92
C SER A 28 30.18 22.72 14.72
N THR A 29 30.57 23.17 13.53
CA THR A 29 31.93 23.66 13.22
C THR A 29 32.14 25.12 13.63
N LYS A 30 31.05 25.89 13.79
CA LYS A 30 31.11 27.34 14.08
C LYS A 30 31.29 27.63 15.58
N VAL A 31 30.79 26.77 16.46
CA VAL A 31 30.86 26.95 17.92
C VAL A 31 31.34 25.64 18.56
N ARG A 32 32.45 25.71 19.31
CA ARG A 32 32.98 24.55 20.05
C ARG A 32 31.99 24.11 21.12
N GLY A 33 31.79 22.79 21.26
CA GLY A 33 31.01 22.18 22.33
C GLY A 33 29.51 21.93 22.04
N MET A 34 28.97 22.42 20.91
CA MET A 34 27.56 22.22 20.57
C MET A 34 27.34 20.86 19.88
N ASN A 35 26.53 20.00 20.50
CA ASN A 35 26.11 18.70 19.98
C ASN A 35 24.60 18.62 19.90
N ASN A 36 24.05 18.44 18.71
CA ASN A 36 22.62 18.26 18.51
C ASN A 36 22.37 16.90 17.88
N VAL A 37 21.32 16.22 18.32
CA VAL A 37 20.86 14.98 17.70
C VAL A 37 19.74 15.31 16.71
N PHE A 38 19.87 14.86 15.48
CA PHE A 38 18.84 14.97 14.46
C PHE A 38 18.17 13.61 14.27
N PRO A 39 16.90 13.45 14.69
CA PRO A 39 16.19 12.18 14.54
C PRO A 39 15.62 12.04 13.11
N ILE A 40 16.04 10.98 12.42
CA ILE A 40 15.50 10.60 11.10
C ILE A 40 14.42 9.53 11.32
N ARG A 41 13.20 9.81 10.83
CA ARG A 41 12.06 8.88 10.88
C ARG A 41 11.98 8.11 9.56
N LEU A 42 12.52 6.90 9.53
CA LEU A 42 12.64 6.09 8.31
C LEU A 42 11.27 5.81 7.64
N LEU A 43 10.27 5.48 8.45
CA LEU A 43 8.93 5.14 7.95
C LEU A 43 8.06 6.37 7.66
N TYR A 44 8.48 7.57 8.08
CA TYR A 44 7.80 8.80 7.68
C TYR A 44 8.00 9.08 6.19
N THR A 45 9.23 8.87 5.68
CA THR A 45 9.54 9.02 4.25
C THR A 45 9.13 7.77 3.45
N GLY A 46 9.21 6.57 4.04
CA GLY A 46 8.82 5.32 3.38
C GLY A 46 7.31 5.06 3.26
N GLY A 47 6.48 5.71 4.07
CA GLY A 47 5.03 5.50 4.05
C GLY A 47 4.34 5.99 2.77
N LEU A 48 4.78 7.13 2.22
CA LEU A 48 4.19 7.70 1.01
C LEU A 48 4.42 6.83 -0.25
N PRO A 49 5.65 6.37 -0.56
CA PRO A 49 5.86 5.46 -1.69
C PRO A 49 5.04 4.17 -1.60
N VAL A 50 4.94 3.58 -0.40
CA VAL A 50 4.15 2.36 -0.18
C VAL A 50 2.67 2.62 -0.43
N LEU A 51 2.13 3.73 0.10
CA LEU A 51 0.75 4.15 -0.18
C LEU A 51 0.49 4.31 -1.68
N PHE A 52 1.38 4.98 -2.41
CA PHE A 52 1.26 5.16 -3.86
C PHE A 52 1.30 3.83 -4.63
N ALA A 53 2.15 2.89 -4.23
CA ALA A 53 2.20 1.58 -4.87
C ALA A 53 0.85 0.85 -4.75
N PHE A 54 0.28 0.81 -3.54
CA PHE A 54 -1.02 0.17 -3.32
C PHE A 54 -2.15 0.85 -4.08
N THR A 55 -2.20 2.18 -4.09
CA THR A 55 -3.26 2.91 -4.81
C THR A 55 -3.17 2.71 -6.31
N VAL A 56 -1.96 2.73 -6.90
CA VAL A 56 -1.78 2.49 -8.34
C VAL A 56 -2.26 1.09 -8.73
N VAL A 57 -1.86 0.06 -7.99
CA VAL A 57 -2.29 -1.32 -8.25
C VAL A 57 -3.81 -1.44 -8.15
N ALA A 58 -4.42 -0.89 -7.10
CA ALA A 58 -5.88 -0.91 -6.93
C ALA A 58 -6.62 -0.20 -8.08
N ASN A 59 -6.13 0.96 -8.53
CA ASN A 59 -6.73 1.68 -9.65
C ASN A 59 -6.69 0.86 -10.95
N ILE A 60 -5.56 0.19 -11.24
CA ILE A 60 -5.43 -0.67 -12.42
C ILE A 60 -6.42 -1.84 -12.36
N GLN A 61 -6.54 -2.51 -11.20
CA GLN A 61 -7.49 -3.61 -11.01
C GLN A 61 -8.94 -3.18 -11.22
N VAL A 62 -9.35 -2.03 -10.64
CA VAL A 62 -10.71 -1.50 -10.78
C VAL A 62 -11.02 -1.17 -12.24
N VAL A 63 -10.09 -0.52 -12.95
CA VAL A 63 -10.27 -0.21 -14.38
C VAL A 63 -10.35 -1.50 -15.21
N GLY A 64 -9.50 -2.49 -14.93
CA GLY A 64 -9.56 -3.80 -15.59
C GLY A 64 -10.91 -4.49 -15.43
N TYR A 65 -11.43 -4.54 -14.19
CA TYR A 65 -12.75 -5.10 -13.90
C TYR A 65 -13.89 -4.34 -14.61
N LEU A 66 -13.84 -3.00 -14.64
CA LEU A 66 -14.85 -2.19 -15.32
C LEU A 66 -14.85 -2.45 -16.84
N ILE A 67 -13.67 -2.51 -17.47
CA ILE A 67 -13.54 -2.82 -18.90
C ILE A 67 -14.12 -4.21 -19.19
N HIS A 68 -13.78 -5.21 -18.38
CA HIS A 68 -14.32 -6.57 -18.51
C HIS A 68 -15.85 -6.62 -18.34
N SER A 69 -16.40 -5.90 -17.36
CA SER A 69 -17.84 -5.83 -17.10
C SER A 69 -18.61 -5.13 -18.22
N VAL A 70 -18.05 -4.08 -18.83
CA VAL A 70 -18.65 -3.39 -19.98
C VAL A 70 -18.58 -4.27 -21.23
N LEU A 71 -17.45 -4.91 -21.49
CA LEU A 71 -17.24 -5.73 -22.68
C LEU A 71 -18.13 -6.99 -22.69
N SER A 72 -18.29 -7.63 -21.53
CA SER A 72 -19.18 -8.78 -21.36
C SER A 72 -20.66 -8.41 -21.56
N LYS A 73 -21.09 -7.19 -21.18
CA LYS A 73 -22.45 -6.69 -21.43
C LYS A 73 -22.72 -6.32 -22.89
N LEU A 74 -21.71 -5.87 -23.64
CA LEU A 74 -21.86 -5.52 -25.06
C LEU A 74 -21.82 -6.74 -26.01
N GLY A 75 -21.67 -7.97 -25.50
CA GLY A 75 -21.72 -9.18 -26.33
C GLY A 75 -20.56 -9.32 -27.32
N THR A 76 -19.37 -8.83 -26.95
CA THR A 76 -18.16 -8.96 -27.80
C THR A 76 -17.53 -10.35 -27.68
N SER A 77 -16.79 -10.77 -28.71
CA SER A 77 -16.23 -12.11 -28.89
C SER A 77 -15.44 -12.64 -27.68
N LEU A 78 -15.63 -13.94 -27.41
CA LEU A 78 -14.96 -14.74 -26.37
C LEU A 78 -13.42 -14.58 -26.38
N ILE A 79 -12.86 -14.30 -27.56
CA ILE A 79 -11.41 -14.12 -27.76
C ILE A 79 -10.86 -12.89 -27.03
N VAL A 80 -11.61 -11.78 -27.02
CA VAL A 80 -11.14 -10.52 -26.41
C VAL A 80 -11.25 -10.61 -24.89
N ILE A 81 -12.31 -11.25 -24.40
CA ILE A 81 -12.54 -11.51 -22.98
C ILE A 81 -11.44 -12.45 -22.42
N SER A 82 -11.01 -13.44 -23.20
CA SER A 82 -9.94 -14.36 -22.80
C SER A 82 -8.54 -13.73 -22.77
N ILE A 83 -8.29 -12.64 -23.50
CA ILE A 83 -6.98 -11.94 -23.52
C ILE A 83 -6.88 -10.94 -22.36
N ILE A 84 -8.01 -10.38 -21.91
CA ILE A 84 -8.08 -9.32 -20.91
C ILE A 84 -7.97 -9.87 -19.47
N GLY A 85 -8.17 -11.18 -19.27
CA GLY A 85 -8.13 -11.86 -17.96
C GLY A 85 -9.52 -12.11 -17.39
N ASN A 86 -9.69 -13.22 -16.67
CA ASN A 86 -10.96 -13.56 -16.02
C ASN A 86 -10.99 -12.90 -14.64
N TYR A 87 -11.50 -11.68 -14.57
CA TYR A 87 -11.68 -11.00 -13.29
C TYR A 87 -12.82 -11.68 -12.51
N VAL A 88 -12.48 -12.52 -11.54
CA VAL A 88 -13.44 -13.20 -10.67
C VAL A 88 -13.62 -12.37 -9.41
N TYR A 89 -14.82 -11.84 -9.22
CA TYR A 89 -15.20 -11.19 -7.97
C TYR A 89 -15.51 -12.26 -6.92
N ASN A 90 -14.70 -12.36 -5.87
CA ASN A 90 -14.99 -13.23 -4.73
C ASN A 90 -15.72 -12.43 -3.63
N PRO A 91 -17.03 -12.66 -3.41
CA PRO A 91 -17.82 -11.90 -2.43
C PRO A 91 -17.43 -12.18 -0.98
N SER A 92 -16.58 -13.18 -0.72
CA SER A 92 -16.18 -13.58 0.63
C SER A 92 -14.99 -12.75 1.17
N SER A 93 -14.11 -12.28 0.28
CA SER A 93 -12.93 -11.47 0.64
C SER A 93 -13.00 -10.02 0.13
N ASN A 94 -13.97 -9.67 -0.73
CA ASN A 94 -14.02 -8.39 -1.45
C ASN A 94 -12.72 -8.08 -2.22
N GLU A 95 -11.99 -9.13 -2.59
CA GLU A 95 -10.78 -9.03 -3.42
C GLU A 95 -11.15 -9.26 -4.89
N LEU A 96 -10.48 -8.49 -5.75
CA LEU A 96 -10.56 -8.68 -7.20
C LEU A 96 -9.40 -9.59 -7.59
N ASP A 97 -9.69 -10.90 -7.69
CA ASP A 97 -8.71 -11.88 -8.15
C ASP A 97 -8.58 -11.80 -9.67
N LEU A 98 -7.34 -11.82 -10.14
CA LEU A 98 -6.93 -11.67 -11.54
C LEU A 98 -6.84 -13.04 -12.24
#